data_AF-A0A915Q593-F1
#
_entry.id   AF-A0A915Q593-F1
#
_cell.length_a   1.000
_cell.length_b   1.000
_cell.length_c   1.000
_cell.angle_alpha   90.00
_cell.angle_beta   90.00
_cell.angle_gamma   90.00
#
_symmetry.space_group_name_H-M   'P 1'
#
loop_
_entity.id
_entity.type
_entity.pdbx_description
1 polymer ?
#
loop_
_entity_poly.entity_id
_entity_poly.type
_entity_poly.pdbx_seq_one_letter_code
_entity_poly.pdbx_strand_id
1 'polypeptide(L)'
;MQIIGTLVCPQKPMLAANVQIDLNDDDPLPWEASDEMGRTWSRSNGSFVISGCGADFGPFNEPDPYMVIVHKCPSILQSATDNKDSTRKIQFALLKVQKFPVELSPVTMLKYIQYISGKEELVILGEMKEDKEDMYICLSESCLDQIEGRKKRDGSAVIFENDKWPNGRIPYVISSVYTLYQRATIARAISAYAARTCIRFTPRESFDIDYIIISKTNGCFADFAHVGGGPQQVSLTDECLNYATVIHELMHVIGFIHEHQRDDRDYFVNILWQNIIPGASTDFEKLTSLRLSHYGESYDYFSIMHYESTEGSRNGENTIEAKIQAVTPLMGRTADFSSSDIKRINRAYNCYNFLLYSK
;
A
#
# COMPACT_ATOMS: atom_id res chain seq x y z
N MET A 1 9.52 -12.71 20.67
CA MET A 1 9.25 -11.27 20.82
C MET A 1 8.40 -10.99 22.05
N GLN A 2 8.57 -9.85 22.73
CA GLN A 2 7.70 -9.41 23.83
C GLN A 2 7.32 -7.93 23.69
N ILE A 3 6.01 -7.64 23.63
CA ILE A 3 5.48 -6.27 23.70
C ILE A 3 5.06 -6.00 25.14
N ILE A 4 5.64 -4.95 25.75
CA ILE A 4 5.30 -4.50 27.09
C ILE A 4 4.59 -3.17 26.96
N GLY A 5 3.39 -3.06 27.52
CA GLY A 5 2.61 -1.83 27.44
C GLY A 5 1.79 -1.57 28.69
N THR A 6 1.24 -0.36 28.80
CA THR A 6 0.26 0.01 29.82
C THR A 6 -0.89 0.74 29.18
N LEU A 7 -2.09 0.22 29.39
CA LEU A 7 -3.36 0.82 29.01
C LEU A 7 -3.78 1.86 30.05
N VAL A 8 -4.15 3.05 29.58
CA VAL A 8 -4.65 4.12 30.45
C VAL A 8 -6.02 4.55 29.96
N CYS A 9 -7.02 4.47 30.85
CA CYS A 9 -8.32 5.10 30.65
C CYS A 9 -8.39 6.34 31.55
N PRO A 10 -8.18 7.57 31.00
CA PRO A 10 -8.01 8.77 31.82
C PRO A 10 -9.21 9.09 32.71
N GLN A 11 -10.42 8.78 32.24
CA GLN A 11 -11.66 9.09 32.96
C GLN A 11 -12.07 7.99 33.94
N LYS A 12 -11.73 6.72 33.66
CA LYS A 12 -12.06 5.56 34.50
C LYS A 12 -10.91 4.54 34.48
N PRO A 13 -9.86 4.72 35.28
CA PRO A 13 -8.66 3.88 35.25
C PRO A 13 -8.94 2.38 35.40
N MET A 14 -9.98 2.01 36.16
CA MET A 14 -10.41 0.62 36.34
C MET A 14 -10.84 -0.07 35.03
N LEU A 15 -11.27 0.68 34.01
CA LEU A 15 -11.64 0.13 32.70
C LEU A 15 -10.42 -0.26 31.84
N ALA A 16 -9.23 0.16 32.25
CA ALA A 16 -8.00 -0.30 31.62
C ALA A 16 -7.59 -1.71 32.11
N ALA A 17 -8.28 -2.28 33.10
CA ALA A 17 -8.03 -3.63 33.61
C ALA A 17 -8.83 -4.70 32.85
N ASN A 18 -8.25 -5.89 32.73
CA ASN A 18 -8.87 -7.05 32.09
C ASN A 18 -9.32 -6.80 30.64
N VAL A 19 -8.62 -5.91 29.95
CA VAL A 19 -8.81 -5.62 28.53
C VAL A 19 -8.03 -6.68 27.75
N GLN A 20 -8.67 -7.28 26.74
CA GLN A 20 -8.03 -8.26 25.89
C GLN A 20 -7.13 -7.56 24.86
N ILE A 21 -5.91 -8.05 24.72
CA ILE A 21 -4.93 -7.61 23.74
C ILE A 21 -4.46 -8.84 22.97
N ASP A 22 -4.68 -8.83 21.67
CA ASP A 22 -4.28 -9.88 20.74
C ASP A 22 -3.14 -9.32 19.86
N LEU A 23 -2.16 -10.17 19.56
CA LEU A 23 -1.12 -9.93 18.59
C LEU A 23 -1.36 -10.89 17.44
N ASN A 24 -1.45 -10.37 16.22
CA ASN A 24 -1.81 -11.14 15.04
C ASN A 24 -0.87 -10.86 13.86
N ASP A 25 -0.78 -11.80 12.92
CA ASP A 25 -0.15 -11.69 11.60
C ASP A 25 -1.10 -12.25 10.53
N ASP A 26 -1.31 -11.54 9.41
CA ASP A 26 -2.20 -12.03 8.34
C ASP A 26 -1.38 -12.84 7.30
N ASP A 27 -0.68 -13.90 7.71
CA ASP A 27 0.19 -14.67 6.81
C ASP A 27 -0.58 -15.73 5.98
N PRO A 28 -0.42 -15.80 4.65
CA PRO A 28 -1.06 -16.81 3.80
C PRO A 28 -0.22 -18.10 3.74
N LEU A 29 0.03 -18.77 4.88
CA LEU A 29 0.77 -20.04 4.90
C LEU A 29 -0.18 -21.26 4.88
N PRO A 30 0.07 -22.27 4.01
CA PRO A 30 -0.85 -23.40 3.79
C PRO A 30 -1.01 -24.38 4.97
N TRP A 31 -0.31 -24.15 6.09
CA TRP A 31 -0.34 -25.02 7.27
C TRP A 31 -0.67 -24.27 8.57
N GLU A 32 -0.93 -22.96 8.50
CA GLU A 32 -1.32 -22.18 9.66
C GLU A 32 -2.83 -22.22 9.87
N ALA A 33 -3.21 -22.49 11.11
CA ALA A 33 -4.61 -22.64 11.51
C ALA A 33 -5.19 -21.36 12.13
N SER A 34 -4.35 -20.35 12.42
CA SER A 34 -4.77 -19.10 13.06
C SER A 34 -3.70 -18.00 12.96
N ASP A 35 -4.15 -16.82 12.57
CA ASP A 35 -3.44 -15.53 12.53
C ASP A 35 -3.10 -14.97 13.93
N GLU A 36 -3.27 -15.74 15.01
CA GLU A 36 -3.11 -15.26 16.40
C GLU A 36 -1.73 -15.66 16.93
N MET A 37 -0.79 -14.73 16.88
CA MET A 37 0.59 -14.92 17.36
C MET A 37 0.70 -14.92 18.88
N GLY A 38 -0.25 -14.27 19.55
CA GLY A 38 -0.28 -14.20 21.00
C GLY A 38 -1.53 -13.48 21.52
N ARG A 39 -1.85 -13.73 22.79
CA ARG A 39 -2.94 -13.06 23.50
C ARG A 39 -2.56 -12.80 24.94
N THR A 40 -2.94 -11.63 25.45
CA THR A 40 -2.80 -11.27 26.85
C THR A 40 -3.99 -10.45 27.33
N TRP A 41 -4.04 -10.23 28.63
CA TRP A 41 -4.99 -9.30 29.25
C TRP A 41 -4.24 -8.28 30.08
N SER A 42 -4.72 -7.05 30.06
CA SER A 42 -4.18 -6.02 30.94
C SER A 42 -4.47 -6.35 32.40
N ARG A 43 -3.49 -6.08 33.27
CA ARG A 43 -3.58 -6.24 34.71
C ARG A 43 -4.47 -5.15 35.32
N SER A 44 -4.71 -5.24 36.64
CA SER A 44 -5.52 -4.26 37.38
C SER A 44 -5.05 -2.80 37.26
N ASN A 45 -3.77 -2.58 36.96
CA ASN A 45 -3.16 -1.28 36.73
C ASN A 45 -3.03 -0.91 35.24
N GLY A 46 -3.66 -1.68 34.34
CA GLY A 46 -3.59 -1.49 32.90
C GLY A 46 -2.33 -2.04 32.23
N SER A 47 -1.31 -2.49 32.97
CA SER A 47 -0.09 -3.01 32.36
C SER A 47 -0.30 -4.39 31.74
N PHE A 48 0.35 -4.64 30.61
CA PHE A 48 0.30 -5.92 29.92
C PHE A 48 1.68 -6.28 29.37
N VAL A 49 1.88 -7.58 29.22
CA VAL A 49 3.00 -8.14 28.47
C VAL A 49 2.39 -9.20 27.58
N ILE A 50 2.63 -9.09 26.27
CA ILE A 50 2.24 -10.10 25.29
C ILE A 50 3.51 -10.64 24.66
N SER A 51 3.63 -11.96 24.69
CA SER A 51 4.72 -12.68 24.06
C SER A 51 4.16 -13.36 22.82
N GLY A 52 4.82 -13.17 21.69
CA GLY A 52 4.51 -13.86 20.45
C GLY A 52 5.74 -14.58 19.92
N CYS A 53 5.51 -15.57 19.06
CA CYS A 53 6.54 -16.14 18.21
C CYS A 53 7.22 -14.98 17.45
N GLY A 54 8.53 -14.81 17.62
CA GLY A 54 9.30 -13.80 16.87
C GLY A 54 9.83 -14.34 15.54
N ALA A 55 9.38 -15.52 15.14
CA ALA A 55 9.81 -16.17 13.90
C ALA A 55 9.15 -15.53 12.67
N ASP A 56 8.05 -14.81 12.88
CA ASP A 56 7.18 -14.28 11.82
C ASP A 56 7.55 -12.84 11.43
N PHE A 57 8.60 -12.27 12.04
CA PHE A 57 9.24 -11.04 11.57
C PHE A 57 10.35 -11.40 10.59
N GLY A 58 10.05 -11.34 9.29
CA GLY A 58 11.03 -11.63 8.25
C GLY A 58 10.55 -11.28 6.84
N PRO A 59 11.45 -11.27 5.84
CA PRO A 59 11.15 -10.83 4.47
C PRO A 59 10.20 -11.75 3.68
N PHE A 60 9.62 -12.76 4.32
CA PHE A 60 8.75 -13.76 3.70
C PHE A 60 7.34 -13.80 4.31
N ASN A 61 7.08 -13.03 5.38
CA ASN A 61 5.85 -13.04 6.17
C ASN A 61 5.24 -11.63 6.15
N GLU A 62 4.69 -11.25 4.98
CA GLU A 62 3.92 -10.03 4.82
C GLU A 62 2.43 -10.36 4.76
N PRO A 63 1.58 -9.61 5.50
CA PRO A 63 1.85 -8.31 6.13
C PRO A 63 2.39 -8.38 7.57
N ASP A 64 3.11 -7.33 7.96
CA ASP A 64 3.72 -7.18 9.29
C ASP A 64 2.72 -7.39 10.45
N PRO A 65 3.16 -7.96 11.58
CA PRO A 65 2.31 -8.16 12.76
C PRO A 65 1.64 -6.89 13.29
N TYR A 66 0.40 -7.03 13.74
CA TYR A 66 -0.41 -5.95 14.29
C TYR A 66 -1.05 -6.34 15.63
N MET A 67 -1.32 -5.34 16.48
CA MET A 67 -1.96 -5.54 17.77
C MET A 67 -3.44 -5.13 17.71
N VAL A 68 -4.33 -5.97 18.21
CA VAL A 68 -5.75 -5.67 18.37
C VAL A 68 -6.11 -5.57 19.84
N ILE A 69 -6.69 -4.44 20.25
CA ILE A 69 -7.24 -4.25 21.59
C ILE A 69 -8.75 -4.36 21.53
N VAL A 70 -9.29 -5.29 22.32
CA VAL A 70 -10.72 -5.55 22.43
C VAL A 70 -11.21 -5.12 23.81
N HIS A 71 -12.05 -4.09 23.85
CA HIS A 71 -12.52 -3.52 25.11
C HIS A 71 -14.02 -3.16 25.07
N LYS A 72 -14.64 -3.13 26.25
CA LYS A 72 -16.03 -2.69 26.44
C LYS A 72 -16.05 -1.30 27.07
N CYS A 73 -16.01 -0.24 26.25
CA CYS A 73 -16.26 1.12 26.73
C CYS A 73 -17.74 1.51 26.49
N PRO A 74 -18.47 1.98 27.52
CA PRO A 74 -19.77 2.61 27.32
C PRO A 74 -19.59 3.95 26.60
N SER A 75 -20.28 4.16 25.48
CA SER A 75 -20.24 5.42 24.72
C SER A 75 -21.16 6.48 25.32
N ILE A 76 -20.73 7.74 25.40
CA ILE A 76 -21.58 8.89 25.79
C ILE A 76 -22.70 9.19 24.78
N LEU A 77 -22.65 8.64 23.56
CA LEU A 77 -23.74 8.71 22.57
C LEU A 77 -24.67 7.49 22.67
N GLN A 78 -25.31 7.27 23.82
CA GLN A 78 -26.50 6.43 23.87
C GLN A 78 -27.74 7.27 23.63
N SER A 79 -28.28 7.19 22.41
CA SER A 79 -29.73 7.29 22.23
C SER A 79 -30.36 6.21 23.10
N ALA A 80 -31.42 6.57 23.85
CA ALA A 80 -32.05 5.77 24.90
C ALA A 80 -32.75 4.47 24.43
N THR A 81 -32.34 3.87 23.31
CA THR A 81 -32.98 2.69 22.72
C THR A 81 -32.04 1.54 22.36
N ASP A 82 -30.71 1.70 22.36
CA ASP A 82 -29.79 0.61 22.00
C ASP A 82 -29.05 0.04 23.21
N ASN A 83 -29.70 -0.95 23.82
CA ASN A 83 -29.19 -1.73 24.94
C ASN A 83 -28.36 -2.93 24.43
N LYS A 84 -27.23 -2.65 23.75
CA LYS A 84 -26.25 -3.69 23.40
C LYS A 84 -24.85 -3.25 23.80
N ASP A 85 -24.24 -4.07 24.66
CA ASP A 85 -22.83 -4.14 25.03
C ASP A 85 -21.95 -4.18 23.76
N SER A 86 -21.70 -3.03 23.13
CA SER A 86 -20.90 -2.95 21.91
C SER A 86 -19.42 -3.10 22.28
N THR A 87 -18.89 -4.30 22.10
CA THR A 87 -17.45 -4.55 22.22
C THR A 87 -16.75 -3.80 21.08
N ARG A 88 -15.76 -2.96 21.41
CA ARG A 88 -14.97 -2.19 20.44
C ARG A 88 -13.62 -2.88 20.20
N LYS A 89 -13.17 -2.83 18.95
CA LYS A 89 -11.85 -3.32 18.53
C LYS A 89 -11.06 -2.15 17.96
N ILE A 90 -9.81 -1.99 18.39
CA ILE A 90 -8.86 -0.99 17.87
C ILE A 90 -7.61 -1.74 17.43
N GLN A 91 -7.09 -1.44 16.24
CA GLN A 91 -5.93 -2.08 15.66
C GLN A 91 -4.75 -1.11 15.59
N PHE A 92 -3.56 -1.58 15.96
CA PHE A 92 -2.31 -0.83 15.94
C PHE A 92 -1.28 -1.60 15.11
N ALA A 93 -0.73 -0.97 14.08
CA ALA A 93 0.39 -1.56 13.33
C ALA A 93 1.67 -1.54 14.18
N LEU A 94 2.50 -2.58 14.08
CA LEU A 94 3.83 -2.61 14.69
C LEU A 94 4.86 -2.31 13.60
N LEU A 95 5.78 -1.40 13.88
CA LEU A 95 6.84 -1.03 12.94
C LEU A 95 8.19 -1.42 13.51
N LYS A 96 8.99 -2.15 12.72
CA LYS A 96 10.38 -2.42 13.04
C LYS A 96 11.23 -1.20 12.76
N VAL A 97 11.83 -0.62 13.79
CA VAL A 97 12.71 0.55 13.64
C VAL A 97 14.13 0.20 14.03
N GLN A 98 15.06 0.27 13.06
CA GLN A 98 16.49 0.23 13.36
C GLN A 98 16.92 1.59 13.91
N LYS A 99 17.00 1.71 15.23
CA LYS A 99 17.66 2.81 16.00
C LYS A 99 17.43 4.23 15.45
N PHE A 100 16.54 4.99 16.09
CA PHE A 100 16.46 6.44 15.87
C PHE A 100 17.76 7.15 16.30
N PRO A 101 18.28 8.13 15.54
CA PRO A 101 19.51 8.84 15.89
C PRO A 101 19.33 9.90 17.01
N VAL A 102 18.22 9.93 17.74
CA VAL A 102 18.02 10.95 18.79
C VAL A 102 17.31 10.34 20.00
N GLU A 103 17.99 10.31 21.14
CA GLU A 103 17.35 10.12 22.45
C GLU A 103 16.36 11.26 22.69
N LEU A 104 15.06 10.98 22.55
CA LEU A 104 14.03 11.94 22.93
C LEU A 104 13.97 12.05 24.45
N SER A 105 14.08 13.27 24.98
CA SER A 105 14.06 13.49 26.43
C SER A 105 12.71 13.06 27.04
N PRO A 106 12.70 12.51 28.28
CA PRO A 106 11.47 12.10 28.98
C PRO A 106 10.40 13.21 29.10
N VAL A 107 10.82 14.46 29.10
CA VAL A 107 9.96 15.65 29.18
C VAL A 107 9.20 15.89 27.86
N THR A 108 9.79 15.50 26.73
CA THR A 108 9.16 15.60 25.40
C THR A 108 8.07 14.54 25.24
N MET A 109 8.31 13.33 25.76
CA MET A 109 7.30 12.25 25.79
C MET A 109 6.07 12.64 26.62
N LEU A 110 6.25 13.20 27.81
CA LEU A 110 5.13 13.59 28.69
C LEU A 110 4.26 14.72 28.13
N LYS A 111 4.86 15.69 27.42
CA LYS A 111 4.10 16.78 26.77
C LYS A 111 3.20 16.28 25.63
N TYR A 112 3.63 15.24 24.91
CA TYR A 112 2.87 14.65 23.81
C TYR A 112 1.62 13.91 24.29
N ILE A 113 1.73 13.21 25.42
CA ILE A 113 0.62 12.48 26.06
C ILE A 113 -0.52 13.43 26.50
N GLN A 114 -0.17 14.63 26.96
CA GLN A 114 -1.16 15.58 27.48
C GLN A 114 -2.04 16.21 26.38
N TYR A 115 -1.57 16.25 25.12
CA TYR A 115 -2.30 16.82 23.98
C TYR A 115 -3.41 15.89 23.42
N ILE A 116 -3.40 14.60 23.79
CA ILE A 116 -4.38 13.58 23.37
C ILE A 116 -5.70 13.68 24.19
N SER A 117 -5.74 14.53 25.22
CA SER A 117 -6.91 14.74 26.08
C SER A 117 -8.01 15.57 25.40
N GLY A 118 -8.73 14.97 24.45
CA GLY A 118 -9.93 15.55 23.85
C GLY A 118 -11.15 14.62 23.81
N LYS A 119 -10.97 13.31 23.68
CA LYS A 119 -12.05 12.32 23.57
C LYS A 119 -11.63 10.98 24.20
N GLU A 120 -12.57 10.28 24.79
CA GLU A 120 -12.36 9.05 25.58
C GLU A 120 -11.76 7.89 24.76
N GLU A 121 -10.43 7.81 24.67
CA GLU A 121 -9.72 6.67 24.09
C GLU A 121 -8.62 6.15 25.03
N LEU A 122 -8.35 4.85 24.95
CA LEU A 122 -7.33 4.16 25.73
C LEU A 122 -5.95 4.54 25.17
N VAL A 123 -5.10 5.14 26.00
CA VAL A 123 -3.71 5.46 25.62
C VAL A 123 -2.84 4.29 26.04
N ILE A 124 -2.15 3.65 25.10
CA ILE A 124 -1.10 2.68 25.42
C ILE A 124 0.19 3.47 25.66
N LEU A 125 1.07 3.02 26.54
CA LEU A 125 2.48 3.40 26.58
C LEU A 125 3.28 2.11 26.63
N GLY A 126 4.12 1.83 25.63
CA GLY A 126 4.82 0.55 25.59
C GLY A 126 6.14 0.58 24.84
N GLU A 127 7.06 -0.26 25.32
CA GLU A 127 8.35 -0.57 24.70
C GLU A 127 8.41 -2.07 24.44
N MET A 128 8.89 -2.44 23.26
CA MET A 128 9.27 -3.81 22.96
C MET A 128 10.74 -4.03 23.30
N LYS A 129 11.05 -5.17 23.92
CA LYS A 129 12.43 -5.60 24.13
C LYS A 129 12.69 -6.89 23.36
N GLU A 130 13.60 -6.81 22.40
CA GLU A 130 14.21 -7.96 21.76
C GLU A 130 15.73 -7.88 21.95
N ASP A 131 16.41 -9.03 22.09
CA ASP A 131 17.81 -9.15 22.53
C ASP A 131 18.87 -8.62 21.52
N LYS A 132 18.59 -7.52 20.79
CA LYS A 132 19.56 -6.63 20.11
C LYS A 132 19.00 -5.37 19.41
N GLU A 133 17.69 -5.10 19.40
CA GLU A 133 17.10 -3.89 18.77
C GLU A 133 15.88 -3.39 19.57
N ASP A 134 15.73 -2.06 19.71
CA ASP A 134 14.60 -1.41 20.40
C ASP A 134 13.53 -0.97 19.38
N MET A 135 12.26 -1.32 19.63
CA MET A 135 11.12 -1.09 18.73
C MET A 135 9.97 -0.42 19.49
N TYR A 136 9.31 0.59 18.89
CA TYR A 136 8.37 1.48 19.59
C TYR A 136 6.93 1.33 19.07
N ILE A 137 5.95 1.54 19.97
CA ILE A 137 4.50 1.54 19.64
C ILE A 137 4.05 3.00 19.41
N CYS A 138 3.44 3.31 18.26
CA CYS A 138 2.91 4.65 17.96
C CYS A 138 1.45 4.79 18.37
N LEU A 139 1.14 5.80 19.19
CA LEU A 139 -0.07 5.80 20.04
C LEU A 139 -0.94 7.05 19.87
N SER A 140 -0.72 7.82 18.80
CA SER A 140 -1.60 8.91 18.36
C SER A 140 -1.34 9.30 16.90
N GLU A 141 -2.35 9.89 16.25
CA GLU A 141 -2.21 10.53 14.92
C GLU A 141 -1.12 11.61 14.92
N SER A 142 -0.82 12.26 16.06
CA SER A 142 0.22 13.30 16.11
C SER A 142 1.65 12.76 16.20
N CYS A 143 1.83 11.49 16.58
CA CYS A 143 3.11 10.78 16.46
C CYS A 143 3.35 10.34 15.01
N LEU A 144 2.28 10.04 14.27
CA LEU A 144 2.33 9.96 12.80
C LEU A 144 2.70 11.34 12.24
N ASP A 145 2.09 12.45 12.70
CA ASP A 145 2.36 13.81 12.18
C ASP A 145 3.83 14.29 12.32
N GLN A 146 4.58 13.84 13.34
CA GLN A 146 6.01 14.20 13.48
C GLN A 146 6.95 13.31 12.66
N ILE A 147 6.50 12.13 12.25
CA ILE A 147 7.09 11.37 11.13
C ILE A 147 6.63 12.02 9.81
N GLU A 148 5.40 12.50 9.73
CA GLU A 148 4.81 13.31 8.65
C GLU A 148 5.22 14.79 8.75
N GLY A 149 6.50 15.01 9.04
CA GLY A 149 7.20 16.24 8.71
C GLY A 149 7.26 16.51 7.20
N ARG A 150 6.28 16.06 6.40
CA ARG A 150 5.87 16.62 5.11
C ARG A 150 4.41 16.26 4.86
N LYS A 151 3.58 17.26 4.59
CA LYS A 151 2.45 17.10 3.65
C LYS A 151 3.02 16.71 2.27
N LYS A 152 3.25 15.41 2.06
CA LYS A 152 3.38 14.71 0.78
C LYS A 152 2.68 13.36 1.05
N ARG A 153 1.50 13.03 0.53
CA ARG A 153 1.08 12.79 -0.86
C ARG A 153 2.09 11.95 -1.61
N ASP A 154 2.22 10.73 -1.12
CA ASP A 154 3.26 9.74 -1.33
C ASP A 154 2.59 8.38 -1.64
N GLY A 155 3.08 7.66 -2.66
CA GLY A 155 2.32 6.58 -3.28
C GLY A 155 2.73 6.13 -4.69
N SER A 156 2.01 5.13 -5.22
CA SER A 156 2.12 4.68 -6.61
C SER A 156 0.88 4.92 -7.46
N ALA A 157 -0.25 5.38 -6.88
CA ALA A 157 -1.49 5.58 -7.61
C ALA A 157 -2.22 6.89 -7.27
N VAL A 158 -2.93 7.48 -8.24
CA VAL A 158 -3.66 8.75 -8.06
C VAL A 158 -4.69 8.69 -6.92
N ILE A 159 -4.77 9.79 -6.14
CA ILE A 159 -5.74 9.90 -5.03
C ILE A 159 -7.06 10.51 -5.47
N PHE A 160 -7.02 11.60 -6.25
CA PHE A 160 -8.22 12.39 -6.48
C PHE A 160 -9.15 11.73 -7.49
N GLU A 161 -10.45 11.81 -7.19
CA GLU A 161 -11.49 11.28 -8.07
C GLU A 161 -11.49 11.93 -9.46
N ASN A 162 -11.01 13.18 -9.59
CA ASN A 162 -10.89 13.84 -10.90
C ASN A 162 -9.81 13.24 -11.79
N ASP A 163 -8.76 12.68 -11.18
CA ASP A 163 -7.65 12.02 -11.89
C ASP A 163 -7.98 10.55 -12.18
N LYS A 164 -9.11 10.04 -11.68
CA LYS A 164 -9.61 8.68 -11.93
C LYS A 164 -10.66 8.68 -13.02
N TRP A 165 -10.75 7.57 -13.74
CA TRP A 165 -11.84 7.37 -14.70
C TRP A 165 -13.19 7.24 -13.97
N PRO A 166 -14.22 8.02 -14.35
CA PRO A 166 -15.52 7.97 -13.68
C PRO A 166 -16.10 6.56 -13.62
N ASN A 167 -16.41 6.10 -12.40
CA ASN A 167 -16.94 4.75 -12.12
C ASN A 167 -16.03 3.60 -12.60
N GLY A 168 -14.74 3.85 -12.83
CA GLY A 168 -13.81 2.86 -13.38
C GLY A 168 -14.16 2.42 -14.80
N ARG A 169 -14.95 3.21 -15.55
CA ARG A 169 -15.26 2.94 -16.97
C ARG A 169 -14.31 3.73 -17.88
N ILE A 170 -13.55 3.02 -18.70
CA ILE A 170 -12.60 3.58 -19.66
C ILE A 170 -13.09 3.29 -21.08
N PRO A 171 -13.69 4.26 -21.78
CA PRO A 171 -14.04 4.08 -23.18
C PRO A 171 -12.78 3.98 -24.05
N TYR A 172 -12.76 3.10 -25.04
CA TYR A 172 -11.59 2.92 -25.91
C TYR A 172 -11.94 2.79 -27.39
N VAL A 173 -10.98 3.18 -28.23
CA VAL A 173 -10.94 2.89 -29.68
C VAL A 173 -9.64 2.16 -30.01
N ILE A 174 -9.72 1.08 -30.79
CA ILE A 174 -8.53 0.33 -31.26
C ILE A 174 -8.33 0.60 -32.75
N SER A 175 -7.17 1.17 -33.09
CA SER A 175 -6.79 1.47 -34.48
C SER A 175 -6.90 0.26 -35.40
N SER A 176 -7.36 0.48 -36.63
CA SER A 176 -7.55 -0.57 -37.66
C SER A 176 -6.25 -1.27 -38.05
N VAL A 177 -5.08 -0.69 -37.73
CA VAL A 177 -3.75 -1.25 -38.04
C VAL A 177 -3.41 -2.52 -37.27
N TYR A 178 -4.11 -2.83 -36.18
CA TYR A 178 -3.88 -4.06 -35.42
C TYR A 178 -4.49 -5.28 -36.12
N THR A 179 -3.67 -6.33 -36.22
CA THR A 179 -4.13 -7.63 -36.73
C THR A 179 -5.12 -8.30 -35.76
N LEU A 180 -5.82 -9.33 -36.21
CA LEU A 180 -6.74 -10.10 -35.36
C LEU A 180 -6.04 -10.69 -34.13
N TYR A 181 -4.81 -11.20 -34.30
CA TYR A 181 -4.01 -11.74 -33.19
C TYR A 181 -3.67 -10.64 -32.18
N GLN A 182 -3.23 -9.48 -32.64
CA GLN A 182 -2.91 -8.34 -31.77
C GLN A 182 -4.13 -7.84 -31.00
N ARG A 183 -5.29 -7.76 -31.66
CA ARG A 183 -6.57 -7.43 -31.03
C ARG A 183 -6.98 -8.46 -29.97
N ALA A 184 -6.72 -9.74 -30.21
CA ALA A 184 -6.97 -10.79 -29.23
C ALA A 184 -6.07 -10.66 -28.00
N THR A 185 -4.79 -10.29 -28.16
CA THR A 185 -3.89 -9.99 -27.04
C THR A 185 -4.40 -8.82 -26.21
N ILE A 186 -4.79 -7.72 -26.86
CA ILE A 186 -5.36 -6.55 -26.17
C ILE A 186 -6.65 -6.92 -25.43
N ALA A 187 -7.54 -7.69 -26.07
CA ALA A 187 -8.79 -8.15 -25.45
C ALA A 187 -8.52 -9.06 -24.24
N ARG A 188 -7.50 -9.92 -24.31
CA ARG A 188 -7.08 -10.77 -23.18
C ARG A 188 -6.62 -9.92 -22.00
N ALA A 189 -5.77 -8.92 -22.22
CA ALA A 189 -5.34 -7.99 -21.16
C ALA A 189 -6.54 -7.22 -20.56
N ILE A 190 -7.45 -6.70 -21.39
CA ILE A 190 -8.68 -6.05 -20.92
C ILE A 190 -9.52 -7.00 -20.05
N SER A 191 -9.66 -8.27 -20.44
CA SER A 191 -10.42 -9.25 -19.67
C SER A 191 -9.83 -9.53 -18.28
N ALA A 192 -8.50 -9.41 -18.14
CA ALA A 192 -7.79 -9.61 -16.88
C ALA A 192 -8.18 -8.56 -15.82
N TYR A 193 -8.33 -7.30 -16.24
CA TYR A 193 -8.89 -6.24 -15.39
C TYR A 193 -10.32 -6.55 -14.96
N ALA A 194 -11.17 -6.92 -15.93
CA ALA A 194 -12.58 -7.16 -15.67
C ALA A 194 -12.83 -8.33 -14.70
N ALA A 195 -11.95 -9.33 -14.72
CA ALA A 195 -12.04 -10.53 -13.89
C ALA A 195 -11.67 -10.30 -12.42
N ARG A 196 -10.81 -9.32 -12.11
CA ARG A 196 -10.20 -9.16 -10.77
C ARG A 196 -10.49 -7.83 -10.10
N THR A 197 -11.07 -6.90 -10.85
CA THR A 197 -11.34 -5.53 -10.41
C THR A 197 -12.68 -5.04 -10.93
N CYS A 198 -13.08 -3.84 -10.51
CA CYS A 198 -14.23 -3.13 -11.06
C CYS A 198 -13.90 -2.27 -12.30
N ILE A 199 -12.64 -2.26 -12.78
CA ILE A 199 -12.23 -1.52 -13.98
C ILE A 199 -12.87 -2.13 -15.23
N ARG A 200 -13.48 -1.30 -16.07
CA ARG A 200 -14.17 -1.71 -17.30
C ARG A 200 -13.69 -0.88 -18.48
N PHE A 201 -12.84 -1.49 -19.30
CA PHE A 201 -12.56 -0.98 -20.64
C PHE A 201 -13.73 -1.34 -21.55
N THR A 202 -14.41 -0.33 -22.11
CA THR A 202 -15.59 -0.53 -22.96
C THR A 202 -15.38 0.11 -24.33
N PRO A 203 -15.93 -0.46 -25.42
CA PRO A 203 -15.95 0.23 -26.70
C PRO A 203 -16.53 1.64 -26.56
N ARG A 204 -15.90 2.61 -27.22
CA ARG A 204 -16.32 4.01 -27.20
C ARG A 204 -17.70 4.18 -27.85
N GLU A 205 -18.57 4.92 -27.18
CA GLU A 205 -19.86 5.39 -27.68
C GLU A 205 -19.80 6.86 -28.14
N SER A 206 -20.83 7.32 -28.87
CA SER A 206 -20.89 8.69 -29.39
C SER A 206 -20.90 9.79 -28.32
N PHE A 207 -21.37 9.47 -27.11
CA PHE A 207 -21.42 10.40 -25.96
C PHE A 207 -20.13 10.40 -25.13
N ASP A 208 -19.19 9.50 -25.41
CA ASP A 208 -17.91 9.45 -24.71
C ASP A 208 -16.99 10.55 -25.25
N ILE A 209 -16.91 11.64 -24.49
CA ILE A 209 -15.99 12.76 -24.73
C ILE A 209 -14.56 12.32 -24.42
N ASP A 210 -14.37 11.73 -23.24
CA ASP A 210 -13.08 11.25 -22.74
C ASP A 210 -12.95 9.75 -23.02
N TYR A 211 -11.87 9.36 -23.68
CA TYR A 211 -11.62 7.98 -24.07
C TYR A 211 -10.13 7.76 -24.40
N ILE A 212 -9.69 6.52 -24.45
CA ILE A 212 -8.33 6.18 -24.92
C ILE A 212 -8.32 5.75 -26.39
N ILE A 213 -7.27 6.13 -27.10
CA ILE A 213 -6.96 5.65 -28.44
C ILE A 213 -5.78 4.69 -28.33
N ILE A 214 -6.05 3.42 -28.59
CA ILE A 214 -5.02 2.39 -28.67
C ILE A 214 -4.55 2.32 -30.12
N SER A 215 -3.30 2.72 -30.37
CA SER A 215 -2.72 2.79 -31.72
C SER A 215 -1.21 2.52 -31.72
N LYS A 216 -0.64 2.28 -32.91
CA LYS A 216 0.81 2.12 -33.08
C LYS A 216 1.40 3.50 -33.35
N THR A 217 2.07 4.09 -32.37
CA THR A 217 2.79 5.35 -32.55
C THR A 217 4.29 5.13 -32.42
N ASN A 218 4.89 5.36 -31.26
CA ASN A 218 6.30 5.14 -30.99
C ASN A 218 6.48 4.39 -29.66
N GLY A 219 7.02 3.18 -29.71
CA GLY A 219 7.25 2.34 -28.52
C GLY A 219 5.99 2.02 -27.73
N CYS A 220 6.22 1.61 -26.49
CA CYS A 220 5.19 1.28 -25.49
C CYS A 220 5.06 2.47 -24.54
N PHE A 221 3.87 3.10 -24.52
CA PHE A 221 3.55 4.12 -23.51
C PHE A 221 2.04 4.34 -23.43
N ALA A 222 1.60 4.92 -22.33
CA ALA A 222 0.25 5.43 -22.17
C ALA A 222 0.25 6.78 -21.47
N ASP A 223 -0.70 7.64 -21.85
CA ASP A 223 -1.01 8.84 -21.08
C ASP A 223 -1.45 8.43 -19.67
N PHE A 224 -0.93 9.15 -18.67
CA PHE A 224 -1.13 8.85 -17.27
C PHE A 224 -2.47 9.35 -16.77
N ALA A 225 -3.24 8.44 -16.14
CA ALA A 225 -4.49 8.70 -15.45
C ALA A 225 -5.61 9.26 -16.35
N HIS A 226 -6.70 9.76 -15.75
CA HIS A 226 -7.75 10.46 -16.47
C HIS A 226 -7.44 11.96 -16.52
N VAL A 227 -7.05 12.48 -17.69
CA VAL A 227 -6.80 13.91 -17.90
C VAL A 227 -8.08 14.71 -18.15
N GLY A 228 -9.05 14.10 -18.85
CA GLY A 228 -10.29 14.74 -19.29
C GLY A 228 -10.10 15.75 -20.44
N GLY A 229 -11.19 16.10 -21.11
CA GLY A 229 -11.20 17.05 -22.22
C GLY A 229 -10.95 16.45 -23.61
N GLY A 230 -11.05 15.14 -23.78
CA GLY A 230 -10.93 14.48 -25.08
C GLY A 230 -10.15 13.16 -25.06
N PRO A 231 -9.66 12.72 -26.25
CA PRO A 231 -8.90 11.47 -26.36
C PRO A 231 -7.52 11.54 -25.71
N GLN A 232 -7.12 10.43 -25.09
CA GLN A 232 -5.79 10.17 -24.55
C GLN A 232 -5.13 9.00 -25.29
N GLN A 233 -3.80 8.98 -25.39
CA GLN A 233 -3.05 8.06 -26.22
C GLN A 233 -2.56 6.83 -25.44
N VAL A 234 -2.67 5.65 -26.05
CA VAL A 234 -1.99 4.42 -25.64
C VAL A 234 -1.27 3.86 -26.85
N SER A 235 0.06 3.91 -26.83
CA SER A 235 0.92 3.36 -27.88
C SER A 235 1.29 1.92 -27.58
N LEU A 236 0.92 1.01 -28.48
CA LEU A 236 1.36 -0.38 -28.43
C LEU A 236 1.88 -0.76 -29.82
N THR A 237 3.18 -0.57 -30.05
CA THR A 237 3.89 -1.06 -31.26
C THR A 237 4.02 -2.59 -31.23
N ASP A 238 4.59 -3.19 -32.28
CA ASP A 238 4.58 -4.66 -32.43
C ASP A 238 5.33 -5.38 -31.32
N GLU A 239 6.40 -4.77 -30.82
CA GLU A 239 7.21 -5.23 -29.68
C GLU A 239 6.46 -5.19 -28.33
N CYS A 240 5.45 -4.32 -28.21
CA CYS A 240 4.65 -4.15 -26.99
C CYS A 240 3.49 -5.15 -26.89
N LEU A 241 3.16 -5.87 -27.97
CA LEU A 241 1.92 -6.64 -28.06
C LEU A 241 2.04 -8.04 -27.44
N ASN A 242 2.49 -8.06 -26.19
CA ASN A 242 2.38 -9.19 -25.28
C ASN A 242 1.44 -8.84 -24.11
N TYR A 243 0.92 -9.85 -23.43
CA TYR A 243 -0.09 -9.69 -22.39
C TYR A 243 0.35 -8.79 -21.23
N ALA A 244 1.58 -8.97 -20.74
CA ALA A 244 2.10 -8.25 -19.58
C ALA A 244 2.29 -6.75 -19.88
N THR A 245 2.91 -6.42 -21.02
CA THR A 245 3.08 -5.02 -21.43
C THR A 245 1.74 -4.32 -21.66
N VAL A 246 0.75 -4.98 -22.27
CA VAL A 246 -0.58 -4.36 -22.42
C VAL A 246 -1.23 -4.10 -21.07
N ILE A 247 -1.08 -5.00 -20.08
CA ILE A 247 -1.56 -4.73 -18.73
C ILE A 247 -0.86 -3.52 -18.14
N HIS A 248 0.46 -3.46 -18.23
CA HIS A 248 1.29 -2.37 -17.73
C HIS A 248 0.84 -1.00 -18.28
N GLU A 249 0.71 -0.87 -19.61
CA GLU A 249 0.27 0.38 -20.22
C GLU A 249 -1.15 0.77 -19.77
N LEU A 250 -2.04 -0.21 -19.63
CA LEU A 250 -3.39 0.05 -19.12
C LEU A 250 -3.42 0.40 -17.62
N MET A 251 -2.39 0.06 -16.84
CA MET A 251 -2.26 0.49 -15.44
C MET A 251 -1.92 1.97 -15.35
N HIS A 252 -1.07 2.47 -16.24
CA HIS A 252 -0.83 3.92 -16.38
C HIS A 252 -2.11 4.69 -16.69
N VAL A 253 -2.95 4.17 -17.59
CA VAL A 253 -4.26 4.79 -17.93
C VAL A 253 -5.16 4.95 -16.71
N ILE A 254 -5.14 3.99 -15.77
CA ILE A 254 -5.95 4.07 -14.54
C ILE A 254 -5.24 4.79 -13.39
N GLY A 255 -4.07 5.37 -13.64
CA GLY A 255 -3.39 6.33 -12.77
C GLY A 255 -2.34 5.72 -11.85
N PHE A 256 -1.65 4.66 -12.28
CA PHE A 256 -0.52 4.06 -11.58
C PHE A 256 0.80 4.50 -12.22
N ILE A 257 1.75 4.95 -11.39
CA ILE A 257 3.13 5.21 -11.82
C ILE A 257 3.96 3.93 -11.73
N HIS A 258 5.20 3.97 -12.19
CA HIS A 258 6.12 2.87 -11.94
C HIS A 258 6.41 2.69 -10.46
N GLU A 259 6.57 1.44 -10.03
CA GLU A 259 6.82 1.10 -8.63
C GLU A 259 8.13 1.74 -8.13
N HIS A 260 9.18 1.73 -8.97
CA HIS A 260 10.46 2.36 -8.62
C HIS A 260 10.38 3.88 -8.55
N GLN A 261 9.31 4.52 -9.00
CA GLN A 261 9.14 5.97 -8.93
C GLN A 261 8.40 6.45 -7.66
N ARG A 262 8.02 5.51 -6.77
CA ARG A 262 7.48 5.83 -5.45
C ARG A 262 8.43 6.74 -4.66
N ASP A 263 7.88 7.55 -3.78
CA ASP A 263 8.62 8.42 -2.88
C ASP A 263 9.49 7.63 -1.86
N ASP A 264 9.03 6.45 -1.45
CA ASP A 264 9.65 5.55 -0.48
C ASP A 264 10.64 4.54 -1.10
N ARG A 265 10.78 4.53 -2.44
CA ARG A 265 11.58 3.51 -3.17
C ARG A 265 13.02 3.37 -2.69
N ASP A 266 13.65 4.44 -2.17
CA ASP A 266 15.03 4.39 -1.67
C ASP A 266 15.20 3.54 -0.39
N TYR A 267 14.10 3.12 0.26
CA TYR A 267 14.15 2.11 1.32
C TYR A 267 14.32 0.70 0.75
N PHE A 268 13.95 0.47 -0.51
CA PHE A 268 13.80 -0.85 -1.12
C PHE A 268 14.77 -1.11 -2.27
N VAL A 269 15.13 -0.08 -3.03
CA VAL A 269 16.04 -0.17 -4.18
C VAL A 269 17.06 0.95 -4.17
N ASN A 270 18.20 0.71 -4.84
CA ASN A 270 19.20 1.71 -5.17
C ASN A 270 19.14 1.99 -6.68
N ILE A 271 19.14 3.27 -7.06
CA ILE A 271 19.29 3.67 -8.46
C ILE A 271 20.77 3.90 -8.76
N LEU A 272 21.31 3.15 -9.71
CA LEU A 272 22.68 3.24 -10.20
C LEU A 272 22.75 4.25 -11.35
N TRP A 273 22.68 5.54 -11.00
CA TRP A 273 22.61 6.67 -11.95
C TRP A 273 23.71 6.65 -13.02
N GLN A 274 24.91 6.16 -12.67
CA GLN A 274 26.04 6.01 -13.57
C GLN A 274 25.83 4.99 -14.70
N ASN A 275 24.83 4.12 -14.61
CA ASN A 275 24.52 3.12 -15.63
C ASN A 275 23.35 3.56 -16.53
N ILE A 276 22.65 4.64 -16.20
CA ILE A 276 21.49 5.15 -16.96
C ILE A 276 21.95 5.85 -18.24
N ILE A 277 21.20 5.66 -19.34
CA ILE A 277 21.40 6.36 -20.61
C ILE A 277 21.39 7.90 -20.38
N PRO A 278 22.41 8.64 -20.86
CA PRO A 278 22.44 10.09 -20.72
C PRO A 278 21.17 10.75 -21.28
N GLY A 279 20.48 11.53 -20.45
CA GLY A 279 19.22 12.19 -20.81
C GLY A 279 17.95 11.45 -20.37
N ALA A 280 18.05 10.21 -19.90
CA ALA A 280 16.90 9.42 -19.42
C ALA A 280 16.73 9.45 -17.89
N SER A 281 17.49 10.29 -17.17
CA SER A 281 17.48 10.30 -15.69
C SER A 281 16.09 10.60 -15.10
N THR A 282 15.26 11.37 -15.80
CA THR A 282 13.89 11.71 -15.38
C THR A 282 13.00 10.47 -15.25
N ASP A 283 13.25 9.42 -16.02
CA ASP A 283 12.46 8.18 -16.00
C ASP A 283 12.72 7.36 -14.72
N PHE A 284 13.79 7.70 -14.00
CA PHE A 284 14.18 7.10 -12.72
C PHE A 284 13.98 8.06 -11.56
N GLU A 285 13.51 9.29 -11.78
CA GLU A 285 13.20 10.21 -10.70
C GLU A 285 11.92 9.79 -9.98
N LYS A 286 11.87 10.07 -8.67
CA LYS A 286 10.65 9.85 -7.89
C LYS A 286 9.60 10.89 -8.26
N LEU A 287 8.34 10.47 -8.41
CA LEU A 287 7.26 11.37 -8.81
C LEU A 287 6.55 12.01 -7.61
N THR A 288 7.32 12.57 -6.66
CA THR A 288 6.80 13.19 -5.42
C THR A 288 6.01 14.48 -5.62
N SER A 289 5.96 14.99 -6.86
CA SER A 289 5.12 16.13 -7.25
C SER A 289 3.68 15.70 -7.55
N LEU A 290 3.49 14.44 -7.96
CA LEU A 290 2.18 13.85 -8.15
C LEU A 290 1.57 13.54 -6.78
N ARG A 291 0.24 13.60 -6.71
CA ARG A 291 -0.49 13.38 -5.47
C ARG A 291 -0.97 11.94 -5.43
N LEU A 292 -0.09 11.07 -4.93
CA LEU A 292 -0.25 9.62 -4.99
C LEU A 292 -0.53 9.02 -3.61
N SER A 293 -1.06 7.80 -3.59
CA SER A 293 -1.22 6.95 -2.40
C SER A 293 -0.68 5.55 -2.66
N HIS A 294 -0.12 4.94 -1.61
CA HIS A 294 0.21 3.51 -1.58
C HIS A 294 -1.04 2.63 -1.43
N TYR A 295 -2.19 3.23 -1.12
CA TYR A 295 -3.43 2.54 -0.78
C TYR A 295 -3.26 1.44 0.28
N GLY A 296 -2.29 1.58 1.18
CA GLY A 296 -2.03 0.64 2.28
C GLY A 296 -1.24 -0.62 1.87
N GLU A 297 -0.59 -0.64 0.71
CA GLU A 297 0.31 -1.74 0.33
C GLU A 297 1.80 -1.34 0.43
N SER A 298 2.64 -2.30 0.80
CA SER A 298 4.11 -2.21 0.84
C SER A 298 4.72 -2.03 -0.56
N TYR A 299 6.04 -1.85 -0.62
CA TYR A 299 6.77 -1.80 -1.90
C TYR A 299 6.79 -3.18 -2.55
N ASP A 300 6.32 -3.26 -3.79
CA ASP A 300 6.16 -4.53 -4.48
C ASP A 300 7.19 -4.72 -5.59
N TYR A 301 8.27 -5.43 -5.28
CA TYR A 301 9.31 -5.81 -6.25
C TYR A 301 8.80 -6.59 -7.46
N PHE A 302 7.64 -7.25 -7.32
CA PHE A 302 7.02 -8.07 -8.35
C PHE A 302 5.81 -7.39 -8.99
N SER A 303 5.58 -6.10 -8.72
CA SER A 303 4.54 -5.34 -9.38
C SER A 303 4.76 -5.37 -10.89
N ILE A 304 3.68 -5.50 -11.66
CA ILE A 304 3.76 -5.35 -13.11
C ILE A 304 4.24 -3.95 -13.51
N MET A 305 4.18 -2.98 -12.59
CA MET A 305 4.66 -1.60 -12.76
C MET A 305 6.12 -1.40 -12.37
N HIS A 306 6.84 -2.44 -11.95
CA HIS A 306 8.26 -2.32 -11.60
C HIS A 306 9.13 -2.50 -12.85
N TYR A 307 10.17 -1.68 -13.01
CA TYR A 307 11.19 -1.88 -14.05
C TYR A 307 12.06 -3.11 -13.79
N GLU A 308 12.57 -3.72 -14.86
CA GLU A 308 13.65 -4.69 -14.75
C GLU A 308 14.94 -4.03 -14.24
N SER A 309 15.86 -4.82 -13.68
CA SER A 309 17.11 -4.29 -13.11
C SER A 309 18.00 -3.58 -14.13
N THR A 310 17.92 -3.95 -15.41
CA THR A 310 18.74 -3.41 -16.51
C THR A 310 18.00 -2.38 -17.37
N GLU A 311 16.77 -2.00 -17.01
CA GLU A 311 15.97 -1.08 -17.81
C GLU A 311 16.68 0.27 -17.97
N GLY A 312 16.63 0.88 -19.15
CA GLY A 312 17.34 2.15 -19.44
C GLY A 312 18.86 2.13 -19.26
N SER A 313 19.49 0.95 -19.28
CA SER A 313 20.94 0.79 -19.13
C SER A 313 21.73 1.20 -20.38
N ARG A 314 22.83 1.93 -20.18
CA ARG A 314 23.76 2.34 -21.24
C ARG A 314 24.87 1.32 -21.53
N ASN A 315 25.10 0.39 -20.62
CA ASN A 315 26.24 -0.52 -20.62
C ASN A 315 25.86 -1.99 -20.38
N GLY A 316 24.56 -2.30 -20.26
CA GLY A 316 24.06 -3.64 -19.97
C GLY A 316 24.14 -4.03 -18.48
N GLU A 317 24.68 -3.15 -17.64
CA GLU A 317 24.71 -3.33 -16.19
C GLU A 317 23.40 -2.86 -15.56
N ASN A 318 23.15 -3.27 -14.31
CA ASN A 318 21.96 -2.85 -13.57
C ASN A 318 21.87 -1.32 -13.44
N THR A 319 20.69 -0.76 -13.67
CA THR A 319 20.30 0.61 -13.33
C THR A 319 19.54 0.65 -12.01
N ILE A 320 18.90 -0.45 -11.62
CA ILE A 320 18.16 -0.61 -10.36
C ILE A 320 18.62 -1.88 -9.66
N GLU A 321 18.98 -1.78 -8.38
CA GLU A 321 19.29 -2.93 -7.53
C GLU A 321 18.39 -2.95 -6.29
N ALA A 322 17.80 -4.10 -5.98
CA ALA A 322 17.10 -4.26 -4.71
C ALA A 322 18.09 -4.26 -3.55
N LYS A 323 17.70 -3.67 -2.41
CA LYS A 323 18.46 -3.80 -1.17
C LYS A 323 18.57 -5.26 -0.72
N ILE A 324 17.55 -6.06 -1.01
CA ILE A 324 17.61 -7.52 -0.94
C ILE A 324 18.17 -8.03 -2.27
N GLN A 325 19.49 -8.22 -2.33
CA GLN A 325 20.19 -8.52 -3.59
C GLN A 325 19.66 -9.74 -4.35
N ALA A 326 19.11 -10.74 -3.65
CA ALA A 326 18.49 -11.91 -4.27
C ALA A 326 17.24 -11.57 -5.12
N VAL A 327 16.59 -10.44 -4.86
CA VAL A 327 15.38 -9.98 -5.56
C VAL A 327 15.72 -9.22 -6.84
N THR A 328 16.91 -8.62 -6.94
CA THR A 328 17.35 -7.83 -8.11
C THR A 328 17.05 -8.50 -9.46
N PRO A 329 17.42 -9.77 -9.72
CA PRO A 329 17.18 -10.41 -11.02
C PRO A 329 15.72 -10.82 -11.28
N LEU A 330 14.84 -10.66 -10.29
CA LEU A 330 13.43 -11.04 -10.35
C LEU A 330 12.49 -9.85 -10.61
N MET A 331 12.96 -8.63 -10.33
CA MET A 331 12.17 -7.40 -10.50
C MET A 331 11.76 -7.20 -11.96
N GLY A 332 10.55 -6.69 -12.17
CA GLY A 332 10.03 -6.30 -13.49
C GLY A 332 9.79 -7.42 -14.49
N ARG A 333 9.83 -8.68 -14.05
CA ARG A 333 9.64 -9.88 -14.92
C ARG A 333 8.30 -10.57 -14.73
N THR A 334 7.35 -9.91 -14.07
CA THR A 334 6.06 -10.49 -13.73
C THR A 334 5.17 -10.62 -14.96
N ALA A 335 4.50 -11.77 -15.10
CA ALA A 335 3.68 -12.08 -16.27
C ALA A 335 2.21 -11.63 -16.16
N ASP A 336 1.76 -11.20 -14.99
CA ASP A 336 0.38 -10.76 -14.68
C ASP A 336 0.43 -9.79 -13.49
N PHE A 337 -0.71 -9.25 -13.06
CA PHE A 337 -0.78 -8.45 -11.83
C PHE A 337 -0.24 -9.19 -10.62
N SER A 338 0.47 -8.47 -9.74
CA SER A 338 0.72 -8.96 -8.39
C SER A 338 -0.54 -8.86 -7.52
N SER A 339 -0.51 -9.47 -6.34
CA SER A 339 -1.56 -9.32 -5.33
C SER A 339 -1.69 -7.84 -4.89
N SER A 340 -0.56 -7.17 -4.72
CA SER A 340 -0.50 -5.75 -4.35
C SER A 340 -1.09 -4.86 -5.44
N ASP A 341 -0.83 -5.13 -6.72
CA ASP A 341 -1.44 -4.38 -7.83
C ASP A 341 -2.97 -4.45 -7.78
N ILE A 342 -3.54 -5.64 -7.63
CA ILE A 342 -4.99 -5.84 -7.55
C ILE A 342 -5.59 -5.17 -6.31
N LYS A 343 -4.95 -5.32 -5.14
CA LYS A 343 -5.42 -4.67 -3.90
C LYS A 343 -5.42 -3.15 -4.03
N ARG A 344 -4.36 -2.56 -4.59
CA ARG A 344 -4.26 -1.12 -4.84
C ARG A 344 -5.32 -0.64 -5.83
N ILE A 345 -5.53 -1.34 -6.95
CA ILE A 345 -6.59 -0.99 -7.92
C ILE A 345 -7.96 -1.02 -7.24
N ASN A 346 -8.25 -2.09 -6.49
CA ASN A 346 -9.54 -2.26 -5.84
C ASN A 346 -9.82 -1.23 -4.74
N ARG A 347 -8.80 -0.81 -3.99
CA ARG A 347 -8.91 0.28 -3.01
C ARG A 347 -9.00 1.65 -3.70
N ALA A 348 -8.22 1.88 -4.76
CA ALA A 348 -8.23 3.13 -5.51
C ALA A 348 -9.59 3.41 -6.16
N TYR A 349 -10.23 2.40 -6.74
CA TYR A 349 -11.52 2.52 -7.44
C TYR A 349 -12.72 2.05 -6.60
N ASN A 350 -12.53 1.80 -5.29
CA ASN A 350 -13.59 1.34 -4.38
C ASN A 350 -14.39 0.14 -4.92
N CYS A 351 -13.69 -0.89 -5.38
CA CYS A 351 -14.29 -2.07 -5.97
C CYS A 351 -14.92 -2.99 -4.89
N TYR A 352 -16.06 -2.58 -4.31
CA TYR A 352 -16.69 -3.24 -3.16
C TYR A 352 -16.91 -4.74 -3.31
N ASN A 353 -17.31 -5.21 -4.50
CA ASN A 353 -17.54 -6.63 -4.77
C ASN A 353 -16.25 -7.47 -4.76
N PHE A 354 -15.08 -6.86 -4.94
CA PHE A 354 -13.79 -7.56 -4.95
C PHE A 354 -13.06 -7.42 -3.60
N LEU A 355 -13.38 -6.38 -2.82
CA LEU A 355 -12.85 -6.18 -1.46
C LEU A 355 -13.45 -7.14 -0.43
N LEU A 356 -14.61 -7.75 -0.72
CA LEU A 356 -15.30 -8.68 0.19
C LEU A 356 -14.83 -10.14 0.08
N TYR A 357 -14.09 -10.50 -0.97
CA TYR A 357 -13.53 -11.84 -1.17
C TYR A 357 -12.03 -11.93 -0.88
N SER A 358 -11.42 -10.84 -0.43
CA SER A 358 -10.01 -10.76 -0.03
C SER A 358 -9.83 -10.80 1.50
N LYS A 359 -10.76 -11.46 2.20
CA LYS A 359 -10.71 -11.70 3.64
C LYS A 359 -10.32 -13.14 3.92
#